data_AF-A0A183LZ53-F1
#
_entry.id   AF-A0A183LZ53-F1
#
_cell.length_a   1.000
_cell.length_b   1.000
_cell.length_c   1.000
_cell.angle_alpha   90.00
_cell.angle_beta   90.00
_cell.angle_gamma   90.00
#
_symmetry.space_group_name_H-M   'P 1'
#
loop_
_entity.id
_entity.type
_entity.pdbx_description
1 polymer ?
#
loop_
_entity_poly.entity_id
_entity_poly.type
_entity_poly.pdbx_seq_one_letter_code
_entity_poly.pdbx_strand_id
1 'polypeptide(L)'
;MTKLGPKRVHTVRVRGGNIKLRAMRLDQGNFSWPSQAISRKTKIIDVVYNASSNELVRTKTLVKRAIVQIDGAPFRQWFEAHYLKELGRRKVVSKKGHTVAQENPEEDILLKKRSKSALKKYESRQALPQANVEEPLKEAFVTGRLLACISSRPGQIGRADGYILEGKELEFYSKKLKVKKAK
;
A
#
# COMPACT_ATOMS: atom_id res chain seq x y z
N MET A 1 -0.52 3.05 23.97
CA MET A 1 0.19 2.77 22.70
C MET A 1 -0.84 2.62 21.57
N THR A 2 -0.57 3.14 20.37
CA THR A 2 -1.51 3.07 19.25
C THR A 2 -1.60 1.66 18.70
N LYS A 3 -2.80 1.06 18.69
CA LYS A 3 -3.05 -0.31 18.22
C LYS A 3 -3.71 -0.33 16.85
N LEU A 4 -3.59 -1.46 16.16
CA LEU A 4 -4.41 -1.73 14.99
C LEU A 4 -5.87 -1.93 15.39
N GLY A 5 -6.81 -1.25 14.74
CA GLY A 5 -8.26 -1.40 14.98
C GLY A 5 -9.07 -0.16 14.62
N PRO A 6 -10.40 -0.17 14.83
CA PRO A 6 -11.28 0.93 14.43
C PRO A 6 -10.82 2.27 14.98
N LYS A 7 -10.76 3.29 14.11
CA LYS A 7 -10.20 4.61 14.40
C LYS A 7 -10.73 5.19 15.71
N ARG A 8 -9.82 5.42 16.66
CA ARG A 8 -10.10 6.13 17.92
C ARG A 8 -8.93 7.06 18.22
N VAL A 9 -9.19 8.36 18.25
CA VAL A 9 -8.19 9.42 18.46
C VAL A 9 -8.69 10.34 19.56
N HIS A 10 -7.81 10.69 20.50
CA HIS A 10 -8.09 11.63 21.59
C HIS A 10 -7.30 12.92 21.37
N THR A 11 -7.90 14.05 21.70
CA THR A 11 -7.20 15.33 21.79
C THR A 11 -6.51 15.43 23.15
N VAL A 12 -5.29 15.95 23.17
CA VAL A 12 -4.52 16.18 24.39
C VAL A 12 -4.01 17.61 24.36
N ARG A 13 -4.42 18.43 25.32
CA ARG A 13 -3.87 19.78 25.50
C ARG A 13 -2.44 19.66 26.02
N VAL A 14 -1.51 20.36 25.39
CA VAL A 14 -0.10 20.39 25.79
C VAL A 14 0.30 21.80 26.25
N ARG A 15 1.51 21.93 26.79
CA ARG A 15 2.08 23.23 27.19
C ARG A 15 2.03 24.22 26.02
N GLY A 16 1.69 25.48 26.33
CA GLY A 16 1.53 26.54 25.32
C GLY A 16 0.17 26.55 24.62
N GLY A 17 -0.84 25.85 25.17
CA GLY A 17 -2.22 25.91 24.66
C GLY A 17 -2.48 25.06 23.41
N ASN A 18 -1.44 24.49 22.80
CA ASN A 18 -1.57 23.63 21.63
C ASN A 18 -2.29 22.31 21.94
N ILE A 19 -2.81 21.66 20.90
CA ILE A 19 -3.47 20.35 20.98
C ILE A 19 -2.68 19.34 20.15
N LYS A 20 -2.40 18.19 20.74
CA LYS A 20 -1.88 17.01 20.02
C LYS A 20 -2.96 15.95 19.89
N LEU A 21 -2.84 15.13 18.87
CA LEU A 21 -3.76 14.03 18.60
C LEU A 21 -3.10 12.71 18.99
N ARG A 22 -3.64 12.05 20.02
CA ARG A 22 -3.19 10.75 20.47
C ARG A 22 -4.06 9.67 19.86
N ALA A 23 -3.55 8.98 18.85
CA ALA A 23 -4.22 7.80 18.32
C ALA A 23 -4.17 6.65 19.33
N MET A 24 -5.32 6.11 19.68
CA MET A 24 -5.45 4.89 20.47
C MET A 24 -5.58 3.67 19.56
N ARG A 25 -6.37 3.79 18.49
CA ARG A 25 -6.54 2.75 17.46
C ARG A 25 -6.60 3.39 16.07
N LEU A 26 -5.99 2.75 15.08
CA LEU A 26 -6.08 3.10 13.66
C LEU A 26 -6.10 1.84 12.81
N ASP A 27 -6.85 1.84 11.73
CA ASP A 27 -6.98 0.76 10.75
C ASP A 27 -6.62 1.21 9.33
N GLN A 28 -6.48 2.52 9.11
CA GLN A 28 -6.16 3.14 7.83
C GLN A 28 -5.07 4.19 7.99
N GLY A 29 -4.30 4.40 6.92
CA GLY A 29 -3.27 5.43 6.82
C GLY A 29 -3.16 5.95 5.40
N ASN A 30 -2.52 7.12 5.23
CA ASN A 30 -2.15 7.62 3.92
C ASN A 30 -0.74 7.13 3.57
N PHE A 31 -0.61 6.33 2.52
CA PHE A 31 0.66 5.79 2.08
C PHE A 31 1.04 6.35 0.72
N SER A 32 2.29 6.78 0.60
CA SER A 32 2.86 7.24 -0.66
C SER A 32 3.45 6.07 -1.45
N TRP A 33 3.29 6.09 -2.76
CA TRP A 33 4.08 5.31 -3.71
C TRP A 33 5.12 6.25 -4.34
N PRO A 34 6.36 6.30 -3.82
CA PRO A 34 7.33 7.33 -4.19
C PRO A 34 7.69 7.35 -5.66
N SER A 35 7.97 6.19 -6.28
CA SER A 35 8.33 6.12 -7.71
C SER A 35 7.23 6.63 -8.65
N GLN A 36 5.97 6.57 -8.23
CA GLN A 36 4.81 7.03 -8.98
C GLN A 36 4.33 8.43 -8.55
N ALA A 37 4.95 9.02 -7.53
CA ALA A 37 4.59 10.32 -6.95
C ALA A 37 3.10 10.45 -6.58
N ILE A 38 2.50 9.38 -6.05
CA ILE A 38 1.10 9.40 -5.59
C ILE A 38 0.99 9.02 -4.13
N SER A 39 -0.12 9.41 -3.51
CA SER A 39 -0.49 8.91 -2.18
C SER A 39 -1.94 8.50 -2.17
N ARG A 40 -2.24 7.39 -1.51
CA ARG A 40 -3.61 6.88 -1.34
C ARG A 40 -3.85 6.46 0.08
N LYS A 41 -5.07 6.72 0.53
CA LYS A 41 -5.59 6.18 1.77
C LYS A 41 -5.83 4.69 1.57
N THR A 42 -5.24 3.87 2.43
CA THR A 42 -5.40 2.42 2.37
C THR A 42 -5.49 1.83 3.76
N LYS A 43 -5.99 0.59 3.84
CA LYS A 43 -6.12 -0.18 5.08
C LYS A 43 -4.75 -0.75 5.47
N ILE A 44 -4.43 -0.62 6.75
CA ILE A 44 -3.30 -1.32 7.37
C ILE A 44 -3.81 -2.71 7.77
N ILE A 45 -3.18 -3.75 7.22
CA ILE A 45 -3.56 -5.14 7.41
C ILE A 45 -2.89 -5.70 8.66
N ASP A 46 -1.57 -5.55 8.75
CA ASP A 46 -0.81 -6.07 9.88
C ASP A 46 0.51 -5.34 10.11
N VAL A 47 1.08 -5.48 11.31
CA VAL A 47 2.45 -5.03 11.62
C VAL A 47 3.35 -6.26 11.54
N VAL A 48 4.36 -6.24 10.67
CA VAL A 48 5.17 -7.44 10.37
C VAL A 48 6.60 -7.36 10.88
N TYR A 49 7.15 -6.16 10.99
CA TYR A 49 8.50 -5.97 11.49
C TYR A 49 8.63 -4.65 12.22
N ASN A 50 9.44 -4.65 13.26
CA ASN A 50 9.88 -3.45 13.95
C ASN A 50 11.32 -3.66 14.39
N ALA A 51 12.18 -2.68 14.09
CA ALA A 51 13.60 -2.75 14.41
C ALA A 51 13.86 -2.65 15.93
N SER A 52 13.00 -1.97 16.68
CA SER A 52 13.26 -1.70 18.10
C SER A 52 12.83 -2.82 19.04
N SER A 53 11.70 -3.49 18.76
CA SER A 53 11.19 -4.56 19.64
C SER A 53 10.22 -5.48 18.92
N ASN A 54 10.38 -6.79 19.15
CA ASN A 54 9.48 -7.83 18.65
C ASN A 54 8.11 -7.79 19.33
N GLU A 55 8.00 -7.29 20.56
CA GLU A 55 6.71 -7.14 21.26
C GLU A 55 5.77 -6.17 20.55
N LEU A 56 6.32 -5.16 19.88
CA LEU A 56 5.53 -4.20 19.12
C LEU A 56 4.91 -4.83 17.87
N VAL A 57 5.56 -5.86 17.31
CA VAL A 57 5.01 -6.69 16.23
C VAL A 57 3.90 -7.59 16.79
N ARG A 58 4.20 -8.35 17.85
CA ARG A 58 3.24 -9.29 18.49
C ARG A 58 1.95 -8.60 18.89
N THR A 59 2.06 -7.40 19.43
CA THR A 59 0.91 -6.62 19.93
C THR A 59 0.33 -5.65 18.90
N LYS A 60 0.74 -5.74 17.63
CA LYS A 60 0.27 -4.93 16.50
C LYS A 60 0.24 -3.42 16.79
N THR A 61 1.35 -2.93 17.32
CA THR A 61 1.50 -1.52 17.73
C THR A 61 2.02 -0.69 16.57
N LEU A 62 1.34 0.42 16.27
CA LEU A 62 1.71 1.35 15.21
C LEU A 62 2.68 2.41 15.75
N VAL A 63 3.92 2.39 15.26
CA VAL A 63 4.98 3.36 15.62
C VAL A 63 5.73 3.82 14.37
N LYS A 64 6.45 4.93 14.49
CA LYS A 64 7.37 5.38 13.44
C LYS A 64 8.41 4.29 13.15
N ARG A 65 8.68 4.04 11.87
CA ARG A 65 9.54 2.97 11.31
C ARG A 65 9.03 1.55 11.51
N ALA A 66 7.80 1.34 11.96
CA ALA A 66 7.18 0.03 11.89
C ALA A 66 6.94 -0.34 10.41
N ILE A 67 7.30 -1.57 10.05
CA ILE A 67 6.98 -2.13 8.74
C ILE A 67 5.65 -2.84 8.84
N VAL A 68 4.72 -2.42 7.97
CA VAL A 68 3.34 -2.86 7.92
C VAL A 68 3.03 -3.47 6.58
N GLN A 69 2.05 -4.38 6.56
CA GLN A 69 1.37 -4.80 5.35
C GLN A 69 0.16 -3.89 5.13
N ILE A 70 0.03 -3.34 3.93
CA ILE A 70 -1.11 -2.51 3.52
C ILE A 70 -1.84 -3.15 2.34
N ASP A 71 -3.10 -2.78 2.16
CA ASP A 71 -3.88 -3.18 0.98
C ASP A 71 -3.37 -2.45 -0.27
N GLY A 72 -3.05 -3.21 -1.31
CA GLY A 72 -2.56 -2.73 -2.60
C GLY A 72 -3.65 -2.27 -3.57
N ALA A 73 -4.93 -2.56 -3.30
CA ALA A 73 -6.01 -2.29 -4.25
C ALA A 73 -6.12 -0.81 -4.70
N PRO A 74 -6.02 0.20 -3.80
CA PRO A 74 -6.10 1.60 -4.22
C PRO A 74 -4.98 2.04 -5.17
N PHE A 75 -3.79 1.46 -5.02
CA PHE A 75 -2.63 1.76 -5.88
C PHE A 75 -2.74 1.03 -7.22
N ARG A 76 -3.20 -0.22 -7.21
CA ARG A 76 -3.46 -1.00 -8.43
C ARG A 76 -4.51 -0.35 -9.31
N GLN A 77 -5.66 0.04 -8.73
CA GLN A 77 -6.74 0.72 -9.45
C GLN A 77 -6.25 2.02 -10.09
N TRP A 78 -5.44 2.81 -9.37
CA TRP A 78 -4.84 4.00 -9.93
C TRP A 78 -3.89 3.69 -11.09
N PHE A 79 -3.03 2.69 -10.94
CA PHE A 79 -2.06 2.32 -11.97
C PHE A 79 -2.73 1.87 -13.26
N GLU A 80 -3.74 0.99 -13.15
CA GLU A 80 -4.53 0.53 -14.29
C GLU A 80 -5.24 1.71 -14.98
N ALA A 81 -5.79 2.66 -14.22
CA ALA A 81 -6.43 3.84 -14.79
C ALA A 81 -5.46 4.87 -15.39
N HIS A 82 -4.24 4.96 -14.86
CA HIS A 82 -3.25 5.93 -15.30
C HIS A 82 -2.52 5.48 -16.57
N TYR A 83 -2.12 4.21 -16.62
CA TYR A 83 -1.30 3.63 -17.69
C TYR A 83 -2.06 2.71 -18.64
N LEU A 84 -3.31 2.30 -18.35
CA LEU A 84 -4.01 1.23 -19.08
C LEU A 84 -3.18 -0.04 -19.21
N LYS A 85 -2.46 -0.37 -18.15
CA LYS A 85 -1.60 -1.54 -18.08
C LYS A 85 -1.97 -2.35 -16.84
N GLU A 86 -2.04 -3.67 -17.02
CA GLU A 86 -2.33 -4.57 -15.92
C GLU A 86 -1.21 -4.55 -14.88
N LEU A 87 -1.59 -4.57 -13.61
CA LEU A 87 -0.64 -4.68 -12.50
C LEU A 87 -1.17 -5.69 -11.48
N GLY A 88 -0.52 -6.84 -11.37
CA GLY A 88 -0.85 -7.83 -10.35
C GLY A 88 -2.26 -8.41 -10.44
N ARG A 89 -2.88 -8.44 -11.63
CA ARG A 89 -4.12 -9.21 -11.84
C ARG A 89 -3.80 -10.69 -11.67
N ARG A 90 -4.43 -11.32 -10.67
CA ARG A 90 -4.32 -12.77 -10.50
C ARG A 90 -4.99 -13.41 -11.71
N LYS A 91 -4.23 -14.07 -12.57
CA LYS A 91 -4.79 -14.92 -13.63
C LYS A 91 -5.56 -16.03 -12.93
N VAL A 92 -6.89 -15.90 -12.83
CA VAL A 92 -7.75 -17.00 -12.42
C VAL A 92 -7.77 -17.96 -13.59
N VAL A 93 -6.84 -18.92 -13.58
CA VAL A 93 -6.91 -20.07 -14.50
C VAL A 93 -8.05 -20.94 -14.01
N SER A 94 -9.25 -20.71 -14.54
CA SER A 94 -10.35 -21.65 -14.33
C SER A 94 -10.02 -22.95 -15.07
N LYS A 95 -10.26 -24.10 -14.42
CA LYS A 95 -10.10 -25.45 -14.99
C LYS A 95 -11.01 -25.74 -16.22
N LYS A 96 -11.64 -24.72 -16.81
CA LYS A 96 -12.55 -24.82 -17.97
C LYS A 96 -12.46 -23.61 -18.91
N GLY A 97 -11.27 -23.04 -19.14
CA GLY A 97 -11.03 -22.14 -20.28
C GLY A 97 -11.89 -20.87 -20.37
N HIS A 98 -12.59 -20.49 -19.30
CA HIS A 98 -13.33 -19.23 -19.22
C HIS A 98 -12.60 -18.33 -18.25
N THR A 99 -12.01 -17.26 -18.78
CA THR A 99 -11.57 -16.12 -17.97
C THR A 99 -12.79 -15.66 -17.18
N VAL A 100 -12.67 -15.59 -15.85
CA VAL A 100 -13.64 -14.88 -15.02
C VAL A 100 -13.51 -13.40 -15.41
N ALA A 101 -14.17 -13.02 -16.50
CA ALA A 101 -14.50 -11.66 -16.77
C ALA A 101 -15.30 -11.20 -15.56
N GLN A 102 -14.85 -10.13 -14.94
CA GLN A 102 -15.63 -9.44 -13.93
C GLN A 102 -17.01 -9.15 -14.52
N GLU A 103 -18.02 -9.21 -13.66
CA GLU A 103 -19.37 -8.73 -13.93
C GLU A 103 -19.25 -7.37 -14.67
N ASN A 104 -19.78 -7.30 -15.90
CA ASN A 104 -19.64 -6.21 -16.89
C ASN A 104 -18.22 -5.93 -17.45
N PRO A 105 -17.86 -6.52 -18.61
CA PRO A 105 -16.62 -6.21 -19.35
C PRO A 105 -16.46 -4.73 -19.74
N GLU A 106 -17.56 -3.98 -19.88
CA GLU A 106 -17.54 -2.56 -20.24
C GLU A 106 -17.13 -1.63 -19.09
N GLU A 107 -17.23 -2.08 -17.85
CA GLU A 107 -16.79 -1.34 -16.67
C GLU A 107 -15.29 -1.52 -16.39
N ASP A 108 -14.65 -2.52 -17.00
CA ASP A 108 -13.22 -2.69 -16.91
C ASP A 108 -12.52 -1.52 -17.60
N ILE A 109 -11.80 -0.73 -16.80
CA ILE A 109 -11.05 0.44 -17.23
C ILE A 109 -10.11 0.09 -18.39
N LEU A 110 -9.58 -1.13 -18.44
CA LEU A 110 -8.68 -1.56 -19.51
C LEU A 110 -9.40 -1.78 -20.85
N LEU A 111 -10.63 -2.31 -20.82
CA LEU A 111 -11.39 -2.70 -22.01
C LEU A 111 -12.24 -1.55 -22.59
N LYS A 112 -12.43 -0.48 -21.81
CA LYS A 112 -13.21 0.68 -22.25
C LYS A 112 -12.65 1.31 -23.54
N LYS A 113 -13.49 1.38 -24.58
CA LYS A 113 -13.18 2.05 -25.84
C LYS A 113 -12.95 3.55 -25.62
N ARG A 114 -11.95 4.10 -26.30
CA ARG A 114 -11.50 5.50 -26.13
C ARG A 114 -11.23 6.14 -27.48
N SER A 115 -11.28 7.48 -27.52
CA SER A 115 -10.93 8.24 -28.72
C SER A 115 -9.43 8.10 -29.05
N LYS A 116 -9.07 8.33 -30.32
CA LYS A 116 -7.67 8.26 -30.79
C LYS A 116 -6.73 9.18 -30.01
N SER A 117 -7.20 10.39 -29.67
CA SER A 117 -6.43 11.36 -28.87
C SER A 117 -6.17 10.84 -27.44
N ALA A 118 -7.17 10.22 -26.82
CA ALA A 118 -7.00 9.61 -25.51
C ALA A 118 -6.01 8.43 -25.55
N LEU A 119 -6.07 7.57 -26.57
CA LEU A 119 -5.12 6.46 -26.74
C LEU A 119 -3.68 6.95 -26.87
N LYS A 120 -3.43 7.97 -27.71
CA LYS A 120 -2.10 8.58 -27.88
C LYS A 120 -1.52 9.10 -26.55
N LYS A 121 -2.37 9.63 -25.67
CA LYS A 121 -1.98 10.07 -24.31
C LYS A 121 -1.60 8.89 -23.40
N TYR A 122 -2.23 7.73 -23.55
CA TYR A 122 -1.86 6.54 -22.78
C TYR A 122 -0.60 5.88 -23.33
N GLU A 123 -0.42 5.81 -24.64
CA GLU A 123 0.82 5.34 -25.27
C GLU A 123 2.03 6.15 -24.79
N SER A 124 1.91 7.50 -24.75
CA SER A 124 3.00 8.35 -24.25
C SER A 124 3.31 8.10 -22.76
N ARG A 125 2.30 7.77 -21.95
CA ARG A 125 2.50 7.39 -20.55
C ARG A 125 3.10 6.00 -20.39
N GLN A 126 2.69 5.04 -21.22
CA GLN A 126 3.21 3.67 -21.19
C GLN A 126 4.68 3.60 -21.59
N ALA A 127 5.14 4.53 -22.43
CA ALA A 127 6.55 4.67 -22.81
C ALA A 127 7.44 5.21 -21.67
N LEU A 128 6.85 5.77 -20.61
CA LEU A 128 7.62 6.28 -19.48
C LEU A 128 8.21 5.11 -18.66
N PRO A 129 9.45 5.25 -18.14
CA PRO A 129 10.08 4.23 -17.29
C PRO A 129 9.22 3.84 -16.08
N GLN A 130 8.48 4.80 -15.51
CA GLN A 130 7.58 4.60 -14.37
C GLN A 130 6.43 3.64 -14.67
N ALA A 131 6.05 3.45 -15.94
CA ALA A 131 5.05 2.44 -16.33
C ALA A 131 5.57 0.99 -16.20
N ASN A 132 6.86 0.80 -15.93
CA ASN A 132 7.44 -0.49 -15.61
C ASN A 132 7.77 -0.60 -14.12
N VAL A 133 6.91 -1.31 -13.40
CA VAL A 133 7.09 -1.58 -11.97
C VAL A 133 8.14 -2.70 -11.77
N GLU A 134 9.00 -2.57 -10.76
CA GLU A 134 9.98 -3.58 -10.40
C GLU A 134 9.31 -4.93 -10.06
N GLU A 135 9.95 -6.04 -10.45
CA GLU A 135 9.38 -7.38 -10.31
C GLU A 135 8.99 -7.76 -8.86
N PRO A 136 9.81 -7.49 -7.82
CA PRO A 136 9.44 -7.80 -6.44
C PRO A 136 8.18 -7.07 -5.99
N LEU A 137 7.95 -5.86 -6.50
CA LEU A 137 6.76 -5.08 -6.18
C LEU A 137 5.53 -5.59 -6.96
N LYS A 138 5.70 -6.03 -8.22
CA LYS A 138 4.63 -6.69 -9.00
C LYS A 138 4.12 -7.95 -8.30
N GLU A 139 5.01 -8.79 -7.78
CA GLU A 139 4.63 -9.98 -7.01
C GLU A 139 3.77 -9.59 -5.78
N ALA A 140 4.16 -8.53 -5.07
CA ALA A 140 3.39 -8.03 -3.94
C ALA A 140 1.97 -7.56 -4.36
N PHE A 141 1.83 -6.92 -5.53
CA PHE A 141 0.53 -6.56 -6.09
C PHE A 141 -0.35 -7.79 -6.42
N VAL A 142 0.21 -8.91 -6.89
CA VAL A 142 -0.54 -10.16 -7.11
C VAL A 142 -1.10 -10.73 -5.80
N THR A 143 -0.36 -10.58 -4.70
CA THR A 143 -0.85 -10.98 -3.37
C THR A 143 -1.88 -10.00 -2.79
N GLY A 144 -1.93 -8.77 -3.32
CA GLY A 144 -2.74 -7.67 -2.80
C GLY A 144 -2.20 -7.04 -1.51
N ARG A 145 -1.01 -7.46 -1.04
CA ARG A 145 -0.40 -7.00 0.21
C ARG A 145 0.95 -6.37 -0.06
N LEU A 146 1.04 -5.06 0.12
CA LEU A 146 2.28 -4.30 -0.07
C LEU A 146 2.97 -4.09 1.27
N LEU A 147 4.31 -4.13 1.27
CA LEU A 147 5.09 -3.73 2.44
C LEU A 147 5.27 -2.22 2.44
N ALA A 148 5.08 -1.60 3.60
CA ALA A 148 5.21 -0.16 3.77
C ALA A 148 5.82 0.18 5.12
N CYS A 149 6.46 1.35 5.20
CA CYS A 149 7.05 1.89 6.42
C CYS A 149 6.22 3.08 6.93
N ILE A 150 5.84 3.07 8.20
CA ILE A 150 5.20 4.23 8.83
C ILE A 150 6.24 5.32 9.09
N SER A 151 6.09 6.50 8.52
CA SER A 151 7.02 7.63 8.72
C SER A 151 6.53 8.62 9.77
N SER A 152 5.24 8.61 10.07
CA SER A 152 4.57 9.45 11.07
C SER A 152 4.69 8.92 12.51
N ARG A 153 4.30 9.75 13.50
CA ARG A 153 4.22 9.38 14.93
C ARG A 153 2.74 9.36 15.38
N PRO A 154 2.05 8.21 15.33
CA PRO A 154 0.61 8.14 15.60
C PRO A 154 0.18 8.67 16.98
N GLY A 155 1.01 8.48 18.00
CA GLY A 155 0.72 8.96 19.37
C GLY A 155 0.81 10.48 19.56
N GLN A 156 1.31 11.23 18.57
CA GLN A 156 1.45 12.69 18.61
C GLN A 156 0.58 13.38 17.55
N ILE A 157 0.47 12.77 16.36
CA ILE A 157 -0.18 13.35 15.17
C ILE A 157 -1.57 12.74 14.94
N GLY A 158 -1.88 11.59 15.54
CA GLY A 158 -3.18 10.92 15.39
C GLY A 158 -3.35 10.17 14.07
N ARG A 159 -2.29 10.02 13.28
CA ARG A 159 -2.28 9.37 11.94
C ARG A 159 -1.14 8.37 11.82
N ALA A 160 -1.33 7.36 10.99
CA ALA A 160 -0.34 6.32 10.67
C ALA A 160 0.00 6.35 9.18
N ASP A 161 0.57 7.48 8.76
CA ASP A 161 0.99 7.73 7.38
C ASP A 161 2.42 7.24 7.14
N GLY A 162 2.71 6.90 5.88
CA GLY A 162 3.94 6.21 5.50
C GLY A 162 4.19 6.18 3.99
N TYR A 163 5.11 5.29 3.58
CA TYR A 163 5.44 5.07 2.17
C TYR A 163 5.65 3.57 1.90
N ILE A 164 5.36 3.16 0.66
CA ILE A 164 5.59 1.79 0.17
C ILE A 164 7.08 1.54 0.04
N LEU A 165 7.53 0.35 0.44
CA LEU A 165 8.93 -0.05 0.29
C LEU A 165 9.22 -0.41 -1.17
N GLU A 166 10.32 0.12 -1.72
CA GLU A 166 10.78 -0.12 -3.09
C GLU A 166 12.29 -0.44 -3.12
N GLY A 167 12.78 -1.03 -4.22
CA GLY A 167 14.19 -1.30 -4.47
C GLY A 167 14.93 -1.97 -3.31
N LYS A 168 16.11 -1.42 -2.97
CA LYS A 168 17.00 -1.97 -1.93
C LYS A 168 16.35 -2.07 -0.55
N GLU A 169 15.44 -1.15 -0.21
CA GLU A 169 14.76 -1.17 1.09
C GLU A 169 13.78 -2.35 1.15
N LEU A 170 13.02 -2.58 0.08
CA LEU A 170 12.14 -3.75 -0.04
C LEU A 170 12.92 -5.05 0.06
N GLU A 171 14.05 -5.16 -0.64
CA GLU A 171 14.91 -6.34 -0.57
C GLU A 171 15.44 -6.62 0.84
N PHE A 172 15.93 -5.58 1.52
CA PHE A 172 16.47 -5.69 2.87
C PHE A 172 15.43 -6.24 3.85
N TYR A 173 14.23 -5.64 3.89
CA TYR A 173 13.18 -6.08 4.80
C TYR A 173 12.58 -7.43 4.40
N SER A 174 12.49 -7.72 3.09
CA SER A 174 12.05 -9.04 2.62
C SER A 174 12.99 -10.15 3.07
N LYS A 175 14.31 -9.94 3.00
CA LYS A 175 15.32 -10.88 3.52
C LYS A 175 15.17 -11.06 5.04
N LYS A 176 15.01 -9.98 5.81
CA LYS A 176 14.82 -10.04 7.27
C LYS A 176 13.55 -10.81 7.65
N LEU A 177 12.45 -10.62 6.93
CA LEU A 177 11.20 -11.35 7.17
C LEU A 177 11.32 -12.84 6.84
N LYS A 178 12.02 -13.21 5.75
CA LYS A 178 12.29 -14.61 5.40
C LYS A 178 13.09 -15.32 6.50
N VAL A 179 14.18 -14.71 6.97
CA VAL A 179 15.01 -15.28 8.05
C VAL A 179 14.22 -15.45 9.35
N LYS A 180 13.37 -14.47 9.70
CA LYS A 180 12.57 -14.52 10.93
C LYS A 180 11.47 -15.59 10.89
N LYS A 181 10.98 -15.97 9.70
CA LYS A 181 9.99 -17.05 9.53
C LYS A 181 10.60 -18.45 9.54
N ALA A 182 11.88 -18.57 9.18
CA ALA A 182 12.59 -19.84 9.15
C ALA A 182 13.11 -20.28 10.54
N LYS A 183 13.13 -19.35 11.50
CA LYS A 183 13.38 -19.63 12.92
C LYS A 183 12.06 -19.85 13.64
#